data_AF-U6KI76-F1
#
_entry.id   AF-U6KI76-F1
#
_cell.length_a   1.000
_cell.length_b   1.000
_cell.length_c   1.000
_cell.angle_alpha   90.00
_cell.angle_beta   90.00
_cell.angle_gamma   90.00
#
_symmetry.space_group_name_H-M   'P 1'
#
loop_
_entity.id
_entity.type
_entity.pdbx_description
1 polymer ?
#
loop_
_entity_poly.entity_id
_entity_poly.type
_entity_poly.pdbx_seq_one_letter_code
_entity_poly.pdbx_strand_id
1 'polypeptide(L)'
;MREHPFARLPILKREGTARGLNVDLRRSVASQYGLRNAVPLLQEAHELLSREVLYPPEMRELAQAVGLLIAHSMHHESRDVSGLKPSHAVQYLGIRFLVLDVVVSAFLVLEQELEPAYWDLFADAVSHSTPPPPNRKSVAGRRDVSTRRVLALSRAIQTLKKGKRPEPRELIQLKRMLFCWKSSPRYFKSKAFDPWRHDDGCDGDEIGD
;
A
#
# COMPACT_ATOMS: atom_id res chain seq x y z
N MET A 1 -4.17 -17.34 8.73
CA MET A 1 -3.36 -16.40 7.90
C MET A 1 -4.24 -15.52 7.01
N ARG A 2 -5.19 -16.08 6.23
CA ARG A 2 -6.10 -15.27 5.39
C ARG A 2 -7.07 -14.39 6.18
N GLU A 3 -7.43 -14.81 7.39
CA GLU A 3 -8.30 -14.07 8.32
C GLU A 3 -7.57 -12.95 9.09
N HIS A 4 -6.24 -12.86 8.97
CA HIS A 4 -5.49 -11.80 9.63
C HIS A 4 -5.94 -10.43 9.10
N PRO A 5 -6.14 -9.39 9.92
CA PRO A 5 -6.61 -8.07 9.47
C PRO A 5 -5.82 -7.48 8.28
N PHE A 6 -4.49 -7.59 8.32
CA PHE A 6 -3.63 -7.23 7.20
C PHE A 6 -3.88 -7.93 5.85
N ALA A 7 -4.46 -9.13 5.84
CA ALA A 7 -4.66 -9.95 4.65
C ALA A 7 -6.14 -10.14 4.26
N ARG A 8 -7.06 -10.12 5.22
CA ARG A 8 -8.49 -10.28 4.94
C ARG A 8 -9.02 -9.14 4.09
N LEU A 9 -10.11 -9.40 3.40
CA LEU A 9 -10.88 -8.43 2.63
C LEU A 9 -12.36 -8.57 3.02
N PRO A 10 -13.12 -7.47 2.99
CA PRO A 10 -14.55 -7.50 3.28
C PRO A 10 -15.30 -8.27 2.20
N ILE A 11 -16.46 -8.79 2.59
CA ILE A 11 -17.42 -9.39 1.66
C ILE A 11 -18.40 -8.30 1.20
N LEU A 12 -18.75 -8.27 -0.08
CA LEU A 12 -19.75 -7.34 -0.60
C LEU A 12 -21.17 -7.79 -0.21
N LYS A 13 -21.96 -6.88 0.37
CA LYS A 13 -23.41 -7.06 0.46
C LYS A 13 -24.08 -6.39 -0.73
N ARG A 14 -24.54 -7.20 -1.69
CA ARG A 14 -25.25 -6.71 -2.88
C ARG A 14 -26.74 -6.60 -2.60
N GLU A 15 -27.24 -5.38 -2.52
CA GLU A 15 -28.67 -5.08 -2.59
C GLU A 15 -28.87 -4.12 -3.78
N GLY A 16 -29.40 -4.62 -4.91
CA GLY A 16 -29.74 -3.80 -6.09
C GLY A 16 -28.67 -3.70 -7.19
N THR A 17 -28.94 -2.85 -8.20
CA THR A 17 -28.11 -2.68 -9.41
C THR A 17 -26.80 -1.93 -9.15
N ALA A 18 -25.69 -2.50 -9.62
CA ALA A 18 -24.30 -2.09 -9.37
C ALA A 18 -23.81 -0.76 -10.01
N ARG A 19 -24.69 0.16 -10.42
CA ARG A 19 -24.27 1.41 -11.07
C ARG A 19 -23.62 2.36 -10.06
N GLY A 20 -22.39 2.79 -10.35
CA GLY A 20 -21.66 3.80 -9.57
C GLY A 20 -20.88 3.27 -8.36
N LEU A 21 -20.61 1.97 -8.31
CA LEU A 21 -19.81 1.33 -7.26
C LEU A 21 -18.36 1.03 -7.72
N ASN A 22 -17.97 1.51 -8.90
CA ASN A 22 -16.68 1.21 -9.51
C ASN A 22 -15.74 2.41 -9.43
N VAL A 23 -14.44 2.13 -9.36
CA VAL A 23 -13.38 3.10 -9.54
C VAL A 23 -13.37 3.56 -10.99
N ASP A 24 -13.56 4.87 -11.23
CA ASP A 24 -13.37 5.48 -12.55
C ASP A 24 -11.87 5.61 -12.83
N LEU A 25 -11.27 4.51 -13.27
CA LEU A 25 -9.83 4.39 -13.46
C LEU A 25 -9.35 5.38 -14.53
N ARG A 26 -10.07 5.49 -15.65
CA ARG A 26 -9.78 6.43 -16.74
C ARG A 26 -9.70 7.87 -16.22
N ARG A 27 -10.69 8.32 -15.47
CA ARG A 27 -10.70 9.68 -14.91
C ARG A 27 -9.58 9.87 -13.90
N SER A 28 -9.32 8.86 -13.07
CA SER A 28 -8.32 8.94 -12.00
C SER A 28 -6.91 9.08 -12.57
N VAL A 29 -6.55 8.32 -13.61
CA VAL A 29 -5.24 8.43 -14.27
C VAL A 29 -5.09 9.72 -15.07
N ALA A 30 -6.19 10.25 -15.61
CA ALA A 30 -6.21 11.51 -16.37
C ALA A 30 -6.35 12.76 -15.49
N SER A 31 -6.40 12.61 -14.16
CA SER A 31 -6.61 13.74 -13.25
C SER A 31 -5.45 14.74 -13.33
N GLN A 32 -5.78 16.02 -13.51
CA GLN A 32 -4.81 17.12 -13.53
C GLN A 32 -4.30 17.49 -12.13
N TYR A 33 -4.99 17.01 -11.08
CA TYR A 33 -4.68 17.32 -9.69
C TYR A 33 -4.56 16.04 -8.87
N GLY A 34 -3.59 16.03 -7.95
CA GLY A 34 -3.42 14.99 -6.94
C GLY A 34 -3.28 15.63 -5.56
N LEU A 35 -3.92 15.05 -4.55
CA LEU A 35 -3.63 15.41 -3.16
C LEU A 35 -2.15 15.15 -2.90
N ARG A 36 -1.45 16.01 -2.14
CA ARG A 36 0.00 15.83 -1.91
C ARG A 36 0.34 14.72 -0.91
N ASN A 37 -0.58 14.39 -0.02
CA ASN A 37 -0.37 13.42 1.05
C ASN A 37 -1.35 12.25 0.89
N ALA A 38 -0.83 11.04 0.67
CA ALA A 38 -1.64 9.83 0.56
C ALA A 38 -2.21 9.35 1.91
N VAL A 39 -1.60 9.72 3.04
CA VAL A 39 -1.90 9.09 4.34
C VAL A 39 -3.37 9.19 4.76
N PRO A 40 -4.06 10.34 4.65
CA PRO A 40 -5.48 10.41 5.00
C PRO A 40 -6.36 9.47 4.15
N LEU A 41 -6.09 9.40 2.84
CA LEU A 41 -6.81 8.51 1.93
C LEU A 41 -6.50 7.03 2.22
N LEU A 42 -5.26 6.73 2.60
CA LEU A 42 -4.87 5.39 3.03
C LEU A 42 -5.61 4.98 4.31
N GLN A 43 -5.80 5.91 5.26
CA GLN A 43 -6.55 5.64 6.49
C GLN A 43 -8.04 5.39 6.19
N GLU A 44 -8.65 6.24 5.37
CA GLU A 44 -10.05 6.09 4.95
C GLU A 44 -10.29 4.76 4.22
N ALA A 45 -9.48 4.46 3.21
CA ALA A 45 -9.60 3.20 2.48
C ALA A 45 -9.28 1.98 3.36
N HIS A 46 -8.34 2.11 4.30
CA HIS A 46 -8.04 1.06 5.26
C HIS A 46 -9.21 0.78 6.20
N GLU A 47 -9.86 1.82 6.73
CA GLU A 47 -11.04 1.65 7.59
C GLU A 47 -12.13 0.85 6.87
N LEU A 48 -12.42 1.20 5.61
CA LEU A 48 -13.40 0.51 4.79
C LEU A 48 -12.98 -0.94 4.49
N LEU A 49 -11.72 -1.16 4.09
CA LEU A 49 -11.17 -2.49 3.80
C LEU A 49 -10.99 -3.36 5.06
N SER A 50 -11.02 -2.78 6.26
CA SER A 50 -10.99 -3.51 7.52
C SER A 50 -12.38 -3.91 8.03
N ARG A 51 -13.47 -3.56 7.34
CA ARG A 51 -14.81 -4.06 7.68
C ARG A 51 -14.94 -5.55 7.34
N GLU A 52 -15.90 -6.23 7.96
CA GLU A 52 -16.23 -7.61 7.57
C GLU A 52 -17.11 -7.64 6.32
N VAL A 53 -18.00 -6.66 6.24
CA VAL A 53 -18.98 -6.51 5.15
C VAL A 53 -18.95 -5.07 4.68
N LEU A 54 -18.99 -4.87 3.37
CA LEU A 54 -19.19 -3.55 2.76
C LEU A 54 -20.60 -3.41 2.18
N TYR A 55 -21.21 -2.27 2.47
CA TYR A 55 -22.50 -1.83 1.96
C TYR A 55 -22.34 -0.83 0.80
N PRO A 56 -23.35 -0.63 -0.06
CA PRO A 56 -23.22 0.23 -1.25
C PRO A 56 -22.69 1.66 -1.02
N PRO A 57 -23.05 2.38 0.07
CA PRO A 57 -22.46 3.69 0.36
C PRO A 57 -20.95 3.60 0.61
N GLU A 58 -20.52 2.63 1.40
CA GLU A 58 -19.12 2.38 1.77
C GLU A 58 -18.29 1.92 0.56
N MET A 59 -18.89 1.13 -0.35
CA MET A 59 -18.26 0.77 -1.63
C MET A 59 -17.98 2.00 -2.48
N ARG A 60 -18.90 2.98 -2.49
CA ARG A 60 -18.73 4.23 -3.22
C ARG A 60 -17.64 5.10 -2.60
N GLU A 61 -17.60 5.18 -1.27
CA GLU A 61 -16.52 5.86 -0.53
C GLU A 61 -15.17 5.22 -0.83
N LEU A 62 -15.09 3.88 -0.80
CA LEU A 62 -13.87 3.14 -1.16
C LEU A 62 -13.44 3.45 -2.59
N ALA A 63 -14.37 3.42 -3.55
CA ALA A 63 -14.07 3.73 -4.95
C ALA A 63 -13.55 5.17 -5.14
N GLN A 64 -14.10 6.13 -4.37
CA GLN A 64 -13.65 7.52 -4.40
C GLN A 64 -12.25 7.68 -3.79
N ALA A 65 -12.02 7.13 -2.59
CA ALA A 65 -10.71 7.18 -1.93
C ALA A 65 -9.61 6.55 -2.81
N VAL A 66 -9.92 5.42 -3.46
CA VAL A 66 -9.03 4.71 -4.38
C VAL A 66 -8.76 5.54 -5.64
N GLY A 67 -9.78 6.17 -6.23
CA GLY A 67 -9.59 7.08 -7.36
C GLY A 67 -8.66 8.24 -7.03
N LEU A 68 -8.80 8.82 -5.82
CA LEU A 68 -7.91 9.87 -5.33
C LEU A 68 -6.48 9.37 -5.06
N LEU A 69 -6.31 8.13 -4.57
CA LEU A 69 -5.00 7.50 -4.40
C LEU A 69 -4.29 7.24 -5.74
N ILE A 70 -5.04 6.83 -6.76
CA ILE A 70 -4.52 6.68 -8.12
C ILE A 70 -4.06 8.04 -8.65
N ALA A 71 -4.92 9.07 -8.56
CA ALA A 71 -4.57 10.43 -8.96
C ALA A 71 -3.33 10.96 -8.20
N HIS A 72 -3.24 10.76 -6.88
CA HIS A 72 -2.06 11.09 -6.09
C HIS A 72 -0.79 10.43 -6.65
N SER A 73 -0.87 9.13 -6.94
CA SER A 73 0.28 8.34 -7.39
C SER A 73 0.82 8.81 -8.73
N MET A 74 -0.07 9.18 -9.66
CA MET A 74 0.31 9.72 -10.97
C MET A 74 1.20 10.96 -10.86
N HIS A 75 1.02 11.76 -9.81
CA HIS A 75 1.75 13.03 -9.63
C HIS A 75 2.94 12.93 -8.67
N HIS A 76 2.92 11.97 -7.74
CA HIS A 76 3.82 12.00 -6.58
C HIS A 76 4.65 10.73 -6.36
N GLU A 77 4.30 9.61 -6.99
CA GLU A 77 4.94 8.31 -6.71
C GLU A 77 5.91 7.82 -7.79
N SER A 78 6.20 8.66 -8.79
CA SER A 78 7.15 8.36 -9.89
C SER A 78 8.62 8.58 -9.53
N ARG A 79 8.89 9.26 -8.40
CA ARG A 79 10.27 9.62 -8.01
C ARG A 79 11.17 8.38 -7.93
N ASP A 80 12.30 8.42 -8.62
CA ASP A 80 13.35 7.43 -8.48
C ASP A 80 14.00 7.51 -7.08
N VAL A 81 14.06 6.36 -6.40
CA VAL A 81 14.69 6.24 -5.06
C VAL A 81 16.05 5.54 -5.10
N SER A 82 16.57 5.22 -6.28
CA SER A 82 17.86 4.53 -6.48
C SER A 82 19.06 5.31 -5.89
N GLY A 83 18.99 6.64 -5.88
CA GLY A 83 20.01 7.51 -5.28
C GLY A 83 19.89 7.72 -3.77
N LEU A 84 18.84 7.19 -3.13
CA LEU A 84 18.59 7.43 -1.70
C LEU A 84 19.32 6.43 -0.80
N LYS A 85 19.54 6.82 0.46
CA LYS A 85 19.92 5.87 1.52
C LYS A 85 18.82 4.81 1.66
N PRO A 86 19.16 3.53 1.89
CA PRO A 86 18.17 2.46 2.02
C PRO A 86 17.06 2.77 3.05
N SER A 87 17.41 3.36 4.20
CA SER A 87 16.43 3.73 5.22
C SER A 87 15.38 4.75 4.73
N HIS A 88 15.78 5.72 3.89
CA HIS A 88 14.85 6.68 3.28
C HIS A 88 14.06 6.01 2.15
N ALA A 89 14.69 5.16 1.34
CA ALA A 89 14.01 4.41 0.29
C ALA A 89 12.89 3.50 0.85
N VAL A 90 13.09 2.90 2.04
CA VAL A 90 12.03 2.13 2.73
C VAL A 90 10.78 2.97 2.99
N GLN A 91 10.93 4.24 3.33
CA GLN A 91 9.78 5.11 3.59
C GLN A 91 8.95 5.33 2.31
N TYR A 92 9.59 5.73 1.22
CA TYR A 92 8.93 5.95 -0.07
C TYR A 92 8.30 4.67 -0.61
N LEU A 93 9.06 3.56 -0.65
CA LEU A 93 8.54 2.28 -1.12
C LEU A 93 7.46 1.74 -0.20
N GLY A 94 7.50 2.03 1.10
CA GLY A 94 6.46 1.65 2.05
C GLY A 94 5.12 2.32 1.73
N ILE A 95 5.11 3.63 1.47
CA ILE A 95 3.88 4.33 1.03
C ILE A 95 3.38 3.76 -0.29
N ARG A 96 4.24 3.60 -1.30
CA ARG A 96 3.86 3.04 -2.61
C ARG A 96 3.26 1.65 -2.50
N PHE A 97 3.85 0.81 -1.66
CA PHE A 97 3.33 -0.52 -1.35
C PHE A 97 1.92 -0.43 -0.75
N LEU A 98 1.69 0.45 0.24
CA LEU A 98 0.37 0.61 0.86
C LEU A 98 -0.67 1.13 -0.13
N VAL A 99 -0.31 2.12 -0.96
CA VAL A 99 -1.19 2.65 -2.01
C VAL A 99 -1.59 1.55 -2.99
N LEU A 100 -0.63 0.81 -3.52
CA LEU A 100 -0.90 -0.27 -4.45
C LEU A 100 -1.67 -1.44 -3.81
N ASP A 101 -1.38 -1.81 -2.55
CA ASP A 101 -2.14 -2.85 -1.85
C ASP A 101 -3.59 -2.43 -1.64
N VAL A 102 -3.85 -1.16 -1.26
CA VAL A 102 -5.20 -0.61 -1.15
C VAL A 102 -5.92 -0.62 -2.49
N VAL A 103 -5.28 -0.12 -3.56
CA VAL A 103 -5.88 -0.08 -4.90
C VAL A 103 -6.23 -1.49 -5.37
N VAL A 104 -5.27 -2.44 -5.35
CA VAL A 104 -5.54 -3.83 -5.78
C VAL A 104 -6.60 -4.48 -4.91
N SER A 105 -6.56 -4.25 -3.58
CA SER A 105 -7.58 -4.77 -2.66
C SER A 105 -8.97 -4.26 -3.00
N ALA A 106 -9.11 -2.98 -3.32
CA ALA A 106 -10.39 -2.40 -3.70
C ALA A 106 -10.92 -2.97 -5.01
N PHE A 107 -10.09 -3.14 -6.04
CA PHE A 107 -10.53 -3.78 -7.28
C PHE A 107 -10.99 -5.23 -7.07
N LEU A 108 -10.28 -5.99 -6.22
CA LEU A 108 -10.69 -7.35 -5.85
C LEU A 108 -12.01 -7.35 -5.08
N VAL A 109 -12.16 -6.46 -4.10
CA VAL A 109 -13.36 -6.33 -3.27
C VAL A 109 -14.56 -5.91 -4.11
N LEU A 110 -14.41 -4.89 -4.95
CA LEU A 110 -15.48 -4.37 -5.82
C LEU A 110 -15.77 -5.31 -7.01
N GLU A 111 -15.03 -6.40 -7.14
CA GLU A 111 -15.08 -7.34 -8.27
C GLU A 111 -14.95 -6.63 -9.63
N GLN A 112 -14.12 -5.58 -9.66
CA GLN A 112 -13.89 -4.76 -10.84
C GLN A 112 -12.71 -5.30 -11.64
N GLU A 113 -12.92 -5.50 -12.94
CA GLU A 113 -11.83 -5.84 -13.86
C GLU A 113 -10.89 -4.65 -14.07
N LEU A 114 -9.59 -4.94 -14.14
CA LEU A 114 -8.56 -3.96 -14.44
C LEU A 114 -8.52 -3.71 -15.94
N GLU A 115 -8.90 -2.51 -16.37
CA GLU A 115 -8.76 -2.09 -17.76
C GLU A 115 -7.27 -1.94 -18.11
N PRO A 116 -6.66 -2.80 -18.94
CA PRO A 116 -5.20 -2.88 -19.08
C PRO A 116 -4.57 -1.55 -19.51
N ALA A 117 -5.20 -0.84 -20.45
CA ALA A 117 -4.68 0.43 -20.96
C ALA A 117 -4.50 1.50 -19.88
N TYR A 118 -5.38 1.56 -18.88
CA TYR A 118 -5.29 2.53 -17.79
C TYR A 118 -4.55 1.97 -16.58
N TRP A 119 -4.65 0.66 -16.35
CA TRP A 119 -3.91 0.00 -15.28
C TRP A 119 -2.41 0.07 -15.51
N ASP A 120 -1.94 -0.21 -16.73
CA ASP A 120 -0.51 -0.18 -17.04
C ASP A 120 0.06 1.22 -16.87
N LEU A 121 -0.67 2.26 -17.31
CA LEU A 121 -0.31 3.66 -17.09
C LEU A 121 -0.13 3.99 -15.59
N PHE A 122 -1.08 3.59 -14.76
CA PHE A 122 -1.00 3.79 -13.31
C PHE A 122 0.14 2.99 -12.68
N ALA A 123 0.23 1.70 -13.00
CA ALA A 123 1.23 0.80 -12.45
C ALA A 123 2.65 1.30 -12.79
N ASP A 124 2.87 1.80 -14.02
CA ASP A 124 4.15 2.34 -14.46
C ASP A 124 4.50 3.69 -13.88
N ALA A 125 3.52 4.51 -13.51
CA ALA A 125 3.76 5.73 -12.77
C ALA A 125 4.34 5.48 -11.36
N VAL A 126 4.08 4.31 -10.76
CA VAL A 126 4.62 3.97 -9.43
C VAL A 126 6.01 3.34 -9.54
N SER A 127 7.03 4.10 -9.14
CA SER A 127 8.41 3.61 -9.18
C SER A 127 8.69 2.56 -8.09
N HIS A 128 9.33 1.46 -8.48
CA HIS A 128 9.77 0.39 -7.57
C HIS A 128 11.30 0.24 -7.59
N SER A 129 12.02 1.25 -8.09
CA SER A 129 13.47 1.26 -8.13
C SER A 129 14.07 1.12 -6.73
N THR A 130 15.29 0.59 -6.65
CA THR A 130 15.96 0.33 -5.38
C THR A 130 17.38 0.86 -5.43
N PRO A 131 17.93 1.38 -4.31
CA PRO A 131 19.34 1.72 -4.25
C PRO A 131 20.23 0.52 -4.61
N PRO A 132 21.37 0.75 -5.27
CA PRO A 132 22.30 -0.32 -5.58
C PRO A 132 22.78 -0.98 -4.27
N PRO A 133 23.04 -2.29 -4.28
CA PRO A 133 23.59 -2.95 -3.11
C PRO A 133 24.91 -2.30 -2.73
N PRO A 134 25.23 -2.18 -1.42
CA PRO A 134 26.49 -1.61 -0.99
C PRO A 134 27.65 -2.37 -1.63
N ASN A 135 28.64 -1.64 -2.15
CA ASN A 135 29.84 -2.24 -2.74
C ASN A 135 30.46 -3.20 -1.73
N ARG A 136 30.73 -4.45 -2.18
CA ARG A 136 31.20 -5.61 -1.39
C ARG A 136 32.43 -5.38 -0.49
N LYS A 137 33.05 -4.20 -0.54
CA LYS A 137 34.23 -3.82 0.24
C LYS A 137 33.88 -3.27 1.64
N SER A 138 32.63 -2.91 1.94
CA SER A 138 32.23 -2.52 3.29
C SER A 138 31.62 -3.69 4.07
N VAL A 139 32.41 -4.22 4.99
CA VAL A 139 32.05 -5.13 6.10
C VAL A 139 31.40 -6.45 5.66
N ALA A 140 32.25 -7.46 5.53
CA ALA A 140 31.85 -8.86 5.46
C ALA A 140 30.86 -9.19 6.59
N GLY A 141 29.63 -9.61 6.23
CA GLY A 141 28.75 -10.36 7.12
C GLY A 141 27.35 -9.80 7.38
N ARG A 142 27.12 -8.48 7.34
CA ARG A 142 25.77 -7.91 7.61
C ARG A 142 25.23 -7.15 6.41
N ARG A 143 24.39 -7.80 5.60
CA ARG A 143 23.48 -7.06 4.71
C ARG A 143 22.63 -6.16 5.60
N ASP A 144 22.75 -4.86 5.39
CA ASP A 144 21.94 -3.83 6.06
C ASP A 144 20.45 -4.22 6.03
N VAL A 145 19.81 -4.14 7.20
CA VAL A 145 18.40 -4.48 7.38
C VAL A 145 17.54 -3.65 6.44
N SER A 146 17.83 -2.35 6.29
CA SER A 146 17.08 -1.48 5.39
C SER A 146 17.17 -1.93 3.93
N THR A 147 18.36 -2.34 3.47
CA THR A 147 18.54 -2.91 2.13
C THR A 147 17.64 -4.13 1.88
N ARG A 148 17.51 -5.04 2.86
CA ARG A 148 16.60 -6.20 2.74
C ARG A 148 15.14 -5.78 2.63
N ARG A 149 14.73 -4.75 3.39
CA ARG A 149 13.35 -4.22 3.37
C ARG A 149 13.01 -3.55 2.06
N VAL A 150 13.92 -2.73 1.52
CA VAL A 150 13.77 -2.12 0.19
C VAL A 150 13.49 -3.18 -0.87
N LEU A 151 14.32 -4.24 -0.90
CA LEU A 151 14.15 -5.32 -1.88
C LEU A 151 12.82 -6.07 -1.69
N ALA A 152 12.41 -6.30 -0.44
CA ALA A 152 11.13 -6.95 -0.15
C ALA A 152 9.94 -6.09 -0.62
N LEU A 153 9.95 -4.78 -0.32
CA LEU A 153 8.92 -3.85 -0.77
C LEU A 153 8.88 -3.72 -2.29
N SER A 154 10.04 -3.60 -2.95
CA SER A 154 10.11 -3.52 -4.42
C SER A 154 9.53 -4.77 -5.09
N ARG A 155 9.80 -5.97 -4.58
CA ARG A 155 9.19 -7.20 -5.10
C ARG A 155 7.67 -7.22 -4.89
N ALA A 156 7.21 -6.83 -3.70
CA ALA A 156 5.78 -6.76 -3.42
C ALA A 156 5.05 -5.76 -4.33
N ILE A 157 5.65 -4.58 -4.56
CA ILE A 157 5.15 -3.59 -5.52
C ILE A 157 5.07 -4.20 -6.93
N GLN A 158 6.09 -4.92 -7.38
CA GLN A 158 6.06 -5.58 -8.70
C GLN A 158 4.95 -6.64 -8.79
N THR A 159 4.64 -7.35 -7.72
CA THR A 159 3.48 -8.27 -7.66
C THR A 159 2.18 -7.49 -7.76
N LEU A 160 2.04 -6.40 -6.99
CA LEU A 160 0.87 -5.54 -7.01
C LEU A 160 0.63 -4.89 -8.37
N LYS A 161 1.68 -4.45 -9.06
CA LYS A 161 1.61 -3.91 -10.43
C LYS A 161 1.01 -4.90 -11.44
N LYS A 162 0.98 -6.20 -11.15
CA LYS A 162 0.32 -7.23 -11.98
C LYS A 162 -1.17 -7.39 -11.64
N GLY A 163 -1.73 -6.49 -10.83
CA GLY A 163 -3.11 -6.58 -10.34
C GLY A 163 -3.32 -7.68 -9.31
N LYS A 164 -2.25 -8.17 -8.65
CA LYS A 164 -2.31 -9.30 -7.71
C LYS A 164 -1.73 -8.92 -6.37
N ARG A 165 -2.39 -9.35 -5.29
CA ARG A 165 -1.82 -9.18 -3.94
C ARG A 165 -0.71 -10.22 -3.70
N PRO A 166 0.35 -9.86 -2.96
CA PRO A 166 1.28 -10.84 -2.40
C PRO A 166 0.54 -11.91 -1.56
N GLU A 167 1.17 -13.07 -1.39
CA GLU A 167 0.60 -14.11 -0.54
C GLU A 167 0.34 -13.60 0.88
N PRO A 168 -0.74 -14.03 1.56
CA PRO A 168 -1.13 -13.51 2.87
C PRO A 168 0.01 -13.44 3.89
N ARG A 169 0.86 -14.48 3.92
CA ARG A 169 2.03 -14.53 4.81
C ARG A 169 3.03 -13.41 4.53
N GLU A 170 3.33 -13.17 3.25
CA GLU A 170 4.26 -12.13 2.83
C GLU A 170 3.68 -10.75 3.14
N LEU A 171 2.39 -10.55 2.87
CA LEU A 171 1.70 -9.29 3.14
C LEU A 171 1.70 -8.94 4.63
N ILE A 172 1.38 -9.90 5.50
CA ILE A 172 1.44 -9.74 6.96
C ILE A 172 2.86 -9.38 7.39
N GLN A 173 3.86 -10.07 6.87
CA GLN A 173 5.27 -9.82 7.22
C GLN A 173 5.71 -8.41 6.82
N LEU A 174 5.32 -7.95 5.63
CA LEU A 174 5.64 -6.60 5.14
C LEU A 174 4.95 -5.52 5.98
N LYS A 175 3.66 -5.68 6.29
CA LYS A 175 2.94 -4.71 7.14
C LYS A 175 3.48 -4.70 8.58
N ARG A 176 3.78 -5.85 9.19
CA ARG A 176 4.48 -5.90 10.49
C ARG A 176 5.84 -5.22 10.47
N MET A 177 6.60 -5.41 9.39
CA MET A 177 7.90 -4.76 9.18
C MET A 177 7.79 -3.24 9.08
N LEU A 178 6.69 -2.72 8.54
CA LEU A 178 6.43 -1.29 8.45
C LEU A 178 5.93 -0.74 9.80
N PHE A 179 5.01 -1.43 10.47
CA PHE A 179 4.23 -0.85 11.57
C PHE A 179 4.61 -1.37 12.96
N CYS A 180 4.92 -2.65 13.11
CA CYS A 180 4.92 -3.34 14.40
C CYS A 180 6.29 -3.73 14.94
N TRP A 181 7.28 -3.97 14.09
CA TRP A 181 8.59 -4.36 14.59
C TRP A 181 9.25 -3.23 15.40
N LYS A 182 10.03 -3.58 16.44
CA LYS A 182 10.85 -2.60 17.17
C LYS A 182 11.75 -1.79 16.24
N SER A 183 12.22 -2.43 15.18
CA SER A 183 13.05 -1.83 14.14
C SER A 183 12.26 -1.19 12.99
N SER A 184 10.94 -1.07 13.07
CA SER A 184 10.10 -0.41 12.06
C SER A 184 10.58 1.03 11.78
N PRO A 185 10.47 1.52 10.54
CA PRO A 185 10.89 2.89 10.22
C PRO A 185 10.11 3.92 11.04
N ARG A 186 10.81 4.92 11.59
CA ARG A 186 10.22 5.95 12.48
C ARG A 186 8.96 6.61 11.90
N TYR A 187 8.94 6.85 10.59
CA TYR A 187 7.79 7.45 9.91
C TYR A 187 6.49 6.65 10.12
N PHE A 188 6.57 5.32 10.01
CA PHE A 188 5.43 4.42 10.18
C PHE A 188 5.06 4.16 11.64
N LYS A 189 5.88 4.61 12.61
CA LYS A 189 5.53 4.61 14.03
C LYS A 189 4.72 5.83 14.46
N SER A 190 4.48 6.79 13.57
CA SER A 190 3.63 7.93 13.88
C SER A 190 2.17 7.51 14.09
N LYS A 191 1.42 8.32 14.84
CA LYS A 191 -0.01 8.07 15.18
C LYS A 191 -0.92 7.86 13.97
N ALA A 192 -0.54 8.42 12.82
CA ALA A 192 -1.29 8.23 11.59
C ALA A 192 -1.39 6.74 11.18
N PHE A 193 -0.48 5.89 11.68
CA PHE A 193 -0.47 4.45 11.40
C PHE A 193 -0.92 3.58 12.59
N ASP A 194 -1.45 4.18 13.67
CA ASP A 194 -2.03 3.43 14.80
C ASP A 194 -3.11 2.43 14.34
N PRO A 195 -4.01 2.74 13.37
CA PRO A 195 -5.01 1.77 12.92
C PRO A 195 -4.42 0.42 12.46
N TRP A 196 -3.31 0.44 11.73
CA TRP A 196 -2.63 -0.78 11.29
C TRP A 196 -1.98 -1.54 12.43
N ARG A 197 -1.51 -0.85 13.47
CA ARG A 197 -0.93 -1.53 14.63
C ARG A 197 -2.02 -2.18 15.49
N HIS A 198 -3.19 -1.53 15.63
CA HIS A 198 -4.34 -2.08 16.35
C HIS A 198 -4.80 -3.38 15.70
N ASP A 199 -4.80 -3.39 14.36
CA ASP A 199 -5.09 -4.56 13.53
C ASP A 199 -4.16 -5.77 13.80
N ASP A 200 -2.90 -5.55 14.17
CA ASP A 200 -1.95 -6.63 14.50
C ASP A 200 -1.89 -6.92 16.01
N GLY A 201 -2.46 -6.04 16.85
CA GLY A 201 -2.35 -6.07 18.31
C GLY A 201 -0.96 -5.64 18.83
N CYS A 202 -0.27 -4.75 18.10
CA CYS A 202 1.14 -4.40 18.37
C CYS A 202 1.36 -2.99 18.96
N ASP A 203 0.30 -2.29 19.41
CA ASP A 203 0.37 -0.92 19.96
C ASP A 203 1.00 -0.78 21.35
N GLY A 204 1.36 -1.89 22.00
CA GLY A 204 1.79 -1.91 23.40
C GLY A 204 3.30 -1.80 23.66
N ASP A 205 4.15 -1.75 22.64
CA ASP A 205 5.61 -1.78 22.81
C ASP A 205 6.25 -0.36 22.88
N GLU A 206 5.64 0.55 23.64
CA GLU A 206 6.31 1.77 24.13
C GLU A 206 6.27 1.82 25.67
N ILE A 207 7.24 1.18 26.33
CA ILE A 207 7.82 1.69 27.59
C ILE A 207 9.31 1.35 27.63
N GLY A 208 10.16 2.37 27.70
CA GLY A 208 11.52 2.29 28.24
C GLY A 208 12.62 2.84 27.35
N ASP A 209 12.84 4.15 27.41
CA ASP A 209 14.15 4.75 27.76
C ASP A 209 13.91 6.10 28.45
#